data_AF-A0AA86R2S9-F1
#
_entry.id   AF-A0AA86R2S9-F1
#
_cell.length_a   1.000
_cell.length_b   1.000
_cell.length_c   1.000
_cell.angle_alpha   90.00
_cell.angle_beta   90.00
_cell.angle_gamma   90.00
#
_symmetry.space_group_name_H-M   'P 1'
#
loop_
_entity.id
_entity.type
_entity.pdbx_description
1 polymer ?
#
loop_
_entity_poly.entity_id
_entity_poly.type
_entity_poly.pdbx_seq_one_letter_code
_entity_poly.pdbx_strand_id
1 'polypeptide(L)'
;MSIPDSVTDTIRFFSLLFKSSEQEVHALVSEEIQDMQYSGKNVFTIDEVQEQFGNLESGLKQIFLKENEKVTKLVGSLCMQLMSQAQAQSCTVIPKPAELEDEKIIQMFKGGQKQQDNNMNKISDTTLLNNEIKIKEMEEEICKKNSEIQQLKAQAQLRVDQTPQFQNLKKMLQNKESRIEELEEELENKK
;
A
#
# COMPACT_ATOMS: atom_id res chain seq x y z
N MET A 1 10.40 -41.54 14.55
CA MET A 1 9.59 -40.48 15.20
C MET A 1 8.65 -39.95 14.14
N SER A 2 7.33 -39.99 14.38
CA SER A 2 6.35 -39.38 13.50
C SER A 2 6.35 -37.86 13.69
N ILE A 3 6.18 -37.11 12.60
CA ILE A 3 6.00 -35.66 12.67
C ILE A 3 4.67 -35.39 13.39
N PRO A 4 4.61 -34.49 14.39
CA PRO A 4 3.36 -34.13 15.04
C PRO A 4 2.35 -33.61 14.01
N ASP A 5 1.08 -34.02 14.14
CA ASP A 5 0.03 -33.67 13.16
C ASP A 5 -0.10 -32.15 12.94
N SER A 6 0.12 -31.34 13.99
CA SER A 6 0.14 -29.88 13.92
C SER A 6 1.23 -29.30 13.02
N VAL A 7 2.41 -29.94 12.95
CA VAL A 7 3.51 -29.54 12.06
C VAL A 7 3.15 -29.88 10.62
N THR A 8 2.56 -31.07 10.40
CA THR A 8 2.08 -31.50 9.09
C THR A 8 0.99 -30.58 8.55
N ASP A 9 0.05 -30.16 9.40
CA ASP A 9 -1.04 -29.24 9.03
C ASP A 9 -0.53 -27.82 8.72
N THR A 10 0.48 -27.35 9.44
CA THR A 10 1.12 -26.06 9.16
C THR A 10 1.83 -26.07 7.81
N ILE A 11 2.60 -27.14 7.52
CA ILE A 11 3.25 -27.34 6.22
C ILE A 11 2.21 -27.42 5.10
N ARG A 12 1.11 -28.13 5.33
CA ARG A 12 0.01 -28.25 4.38
C ARG A 12 -0.66 -26.90 4.12
N PHE A 13 -0.89 -26.11 5.17
CA PHE A 13 -1.42 -24.75 5.04
C PHE A 13 -0.55 -23.90 4.14
N PHE A 14 0.76 -23.77 4.42
CA PHE A 14 1.65 -22.95 3.59
C PHE A 14 1.74 -23.47 2.17
N SER A 15 1.77 -24.79 1.97
CA SER A 15 1.79 -25.38 0.63
C SER A 15 0.54 -25.04 -0.18
N LEU A 16 -0.64 -25.02 0.45
CA LEU A 16 -1.90 -24.61 -0.18
C LEU A 16 -1.96 -23.10 -0.40
N LEU A 17 -1.47 -22.33 0.58
CA LEU A 17 -1.36 -20.87 0.50
C LEU A 17 -0.55 -20.47 -0.72
N PHE A 18 0.69 -20.97 -0.84
CA PHE A 18 1.57 -20.67 -1.97
C PHE A 18 0.95 -21.03 -3.31
N LYS A 19 0.37 -22.23 -3.44
CA LYS A 19 -0.29 -22.65 -4.68
C LYS A 19 -1.49 -21.76 -5.04
N SER A 20 -2.29 -21.39 -4.05
CA SER A 20 -3.43 -20.49 -4.26
C SER A 20 -2.98 -19.10 -4.68
N SER A 21 -1.98 -18.54 -4.00
CA SER A 21 -1.43 -17.21 -4.32
C SER A 21 -0.80 -17.19 -5.70
N GLU A 22 -0.03 -18.23 -6.05
CA GLU A 22 0.59 -18.38 -7.37
C GLU A 22 -0.47 -18.39 -8.48
N GLN A 23 -1.57 -19.13 -8.29
CA GLN A 23 -2.68 -19.16 -9.24
C GLN A 23 -3.38 -17.80 -9.37
N GLU A 24 -3.64 -17.10 -8.25
CA GLU A 24 -4.25 -15.77 -8.25
C GLU A 24 -3.34 -14.74 -8.97
N VAL A 25 -2.03 -14.78 -8.73
CA VAL A 25 -1.05 -13.91 -9.43
C VAL A 25 -1.00 -14.23 -10.92
N HIS A 26 -0.96 -15.51 -11.29
CA HIS A 26 -0.96 -15.91 -12.70
C HIS A 26 -2.24 -15.47 -13.42
N ALA A 27 -3.40 -15.60 -12.76
CA ALA A 27 -4.67 -15.15 -13.31
C ALA A 27 -4.67 -13.63 -13.55
N LEU A 28 -4.26 -12.85 -12.55
CA LEU A 28 -4.18 -11.39 -12.66
C LEU A 28 -3.23 -10.95 -13.80
N VAL A 29 -2.03 -11.51 -13.86
CA VAL A 29 -1.07 -11.20 -14.93
C VAL A 29 -1.62 -11.59 -16.30
N SER A 30 -2.33 -12.72 -16.39
CA SER A 30 -2.91 -13.17 -17.66
C SER A 30 -4.06 -12.29 -18.13
N GLU A 31 -4.88 -11.77 -17.20
CA GLU A 31 -5.97 -10.83 -17.48
C GLU A 31 -5.42 -9.50 -18.03
N GLU A 32 -4.43 -8.89 -17.37
CA GLU A 32 -3.81 -7.64 -17.83
C GLU A 32 -3.10 -7.82 -19.19
N ILE A 33 -2.41 -8.95 -19.41
CA ILE A 33 -1.80 -9.26 -20.72
C ILE A 33 -2.87 -9.42 -21.80
N GLN A 34 -3.99 -10.08 -21.48
CA GLN A 34 -5.10 -10.26 -22.41
C GLN A 34 -5.75 -8.92 -22.76
N ASP A 35 -5.98 -8.05 -21.79
CA ASP A 35 -6.54 -6.72 -22.02
C ASP A 35 -5.67 -5.89 -22.97
N MET A 36 -4.34 -5.95 -22.80
CA MET A 36 -3.42 -5.35 -23.76
C MET A 36 -3.53 -5.99 -25.15
N GLN A 37 -3.60 -7.32 -25.24
CA GLN A 37 -3.69 -8.03 -26.53
C GLN A 37 -5.01 -7.78 -27.28
N TYR A 38 -6.14 -7.71 -26.55
CA TYR A 38 -7.47 -7.47 -27.13
C TYR A 38 -7.74 -6.00 -27.44
N SER A 39 -6.91 -5.07 -26.96
CA SER A 39 -6.99 -3.65 -27.35
C SER A 39 -6.79 -3.41 -28.86
N GLY A 40 -6.22 -4.39 -29.58
CA GLY A 40 -6.00 -4.31 -31.03
C GLY A 40 -4.96 -3.27 -31.45
N LYS A 41 -4.30 -2.61 -30.50
CA LYS A 41 -3.24 -1.63 -30.72
C LYS A 41 -1.88 -2.33 -30.75
N ASN A 42 -1.08 -2.04 -31.78
CA ASN A 42 0.32 -2.51 -31.87
C ASN A 42 1.32 -1.53 -31.26
N VAL A 43 0.88 -0.32 -30.90
CA VAL A 43 1.71 0.73 -30.31
C VAL A 43 0.96 1.31 -29.12
N PHE A 44 1.61 1.26 -27.95
CA PHE A 44 1.10 1.82 -26.70
C PHE A 44 1.89 3.09 -26.35
N THR A 45 1.18 4.07 -25.81
CA THR A 45 1.78 5.26 -25.21
C THR A 45 2.40 4.94 -23.85
N ILE A 46 3.30 5.80 -23.38
CA ILE A 46 3.93 5.63 -22.06
C ILE A 46 2.87 5.65 -20.95
N ASP A 47 1.87 6.52 -21.06
CA ASP A 47 0.82 6.68 -20.05
C ASP A 47 -0.08 5.43 -19.97
N GLU A 48 -0.45 4.83 -21.11
CA GLU A 48 -1.23 3.58 -21.14
C GLU A 48 -0.45 2.42 -20.50
N VAL A 49 0.87 2.34 -20.76
CA VAL A 49 1.72 1.31 -20.13
C VAL A 49 1.82 1.55 -18.62
N GLN A 50 1.97 2.81 -18.18
CA GLN A 50 1.99 3.15 -16.75
C GLN A 50 0.68 2.80 -16.05
N GLU A 51 -0.47 3.04 -16.69
CA GLU A 51 -1.78 2.68 -16.15
C GLU A 51 -1.91 1.17 -15.94
N GLN A 52 -1.51 0.38 -16.92
CA GLN A 52 -1.52 -1.09 -16.84
C GLN A 52 -0.60 -1.62 -15.73
N PHE A 53 0.62 -1.08 -15.61
CA PHE A 53 1.50 -1.44 -14.50
C PHE A 53 0.95 -1.01 -13.14
N GLY A 54 0.26 0.13 -13.07
CA GLY A 54 -0.41 0.60 -11.85
C GLY A 54 -1.56 -0.30 -11.41
N ASN A 55 -2.37 -0.77 -12.37
CA ASN A 55 -3.45 -1.73 -12.11
C ASN A 55 -2.90 -3.07 -11.63
N LEU A 56 -1.87 -3.58 -12.29
CA LEU A 56 -1.18 -4.81 -11.88
C LEU A 56 -0.58 -4.68 -10.47
N GLU A 57 0.09 -3.56 -10.17
CA GLU A 57 0.66 -3.30 -8.85
C GLU A 57 -0.44 -3.26 -7.76
N SER A 58 -1.56 -2.60 -8.05
CA SER A 58 -2.71 -2.53 -7.15
C SER A 58 -3.31 -3.92 -6.88
N GLY A 59 -3.49 -4.74 -7.92
CA GLY A 59 -3.99 -6.11 -7.79
C GLY A 59 -3.04 -6.99 -6.98
N LEU A 60 -1.73 -6.92 -7.25
CA LEU A 60 -0.71 -7.67 -6.50
C LEU A 60 -0.68 -7.26 -5.01
N LYS A 61 -0.81 -5.96 -4.71
CA LYS A 61 -0.92 -5.47 -3.33
C LYS A 61 -2.13 -6.05 -2.62
N GLN A 62 -3.28 -6.16 -3.28
CA GLN A 62 -4.47 -6.76 -2.67
C GLN A 62 -4.29 -8.25 -2.38
N ILE A 63 -3.69 -9.01 -3.31
CA ILE A 63 -3.37 -10.43 -3.08
C ILE A 63 -2.42 -10.55 -1.89
N PHE A 64 -1.35 -9.74 -1.84
CA PHE A 64 -0.41 -9.76 -0.72
C PHE A 64 -1.08 -9.46 0.62
N LEU A 65 -1.93 -8.42 0.69
CA LEU A 65 -2.64 -8.05 1.91
C LEU A 65 -3.56 -9.18 2.41
N LYS A 66 -4.31 -9.81 1.50
CA LYS A 66 -5.20 -10.94 1.79
C LYS A 66 -4.42 -12.14 2.34
N GLU A 67 -3.29 -12.49 1.73
CA GLU A 67 -2.46 -13.60 2.18
C GLU A 67 -1.76 -13.30 3.51
N ASN A 68 -1.29 -12.07 3.70
CA ASN A 68 -0.70 -11.62 4.95
C ASN A 68 -1.71 -11.71 6.11
N GLU A 69 -2.98 -11.37 5.87
CA GLU A 69 -4.05 -11.53 6.87
C GLU A 69 -4.24 -13.01 7.27
N LYS A 70 -4.25 -13.93 6.29
CA LYS A 70 -4.36 -15.38 6.57
C LYS A 70 -3.17 -15.90 7.38
N VAL A 71 -1.95 -15.48 7.03
CA VAL A 71 -0.72 -15.85 7.77
C VAL A 71 -0.77 -15.29 9.19
N THR A 72 -1.15 -14.02 9.34
CA THR A 72 -1.28 -13.38 10.67
C THR A 72 -2.27 -14.11 11.56
N LYS A 73 -3.43 -14.53 11.01
CA LYS A 73 -4.43 -15.33 11.75
C LYS A 73 -3.90 -16.70 12.14
N LEU A 74 -3.14 -17.37 11.26
CA LEU A 74 -2.52 -18.65 11.59
C LEU A 74 -1.49 -18.49 12.71
N VAL A 75 -0.57 -17.53 12.57
CA VAL A 75 0.45 -17.24 13.59
C VAL A 75 -0.21 -16.94 14.93
N GLY A 76 -1.24 -16.09 14.94
CA GLY A 76 -1.96 -15.79 16.17
C GLY A 76 -2.65 -17.00 16.80
N SER A 77 -3.24 -17.88 15.98
CA SER A 77 -3.85 -19.13 16.44
C SER A 77 -2.81 -20.09 17.03
N LEU A 78 -1.65 -20.24 16.38
CA LEU A 78 -0.55 -21.06 16.87
C LEU A 78 0.04 -20.51 18.18
N CYS A 79 0.19 -19.19 18.30
CA CYS A 79 0.62 -18.56 19.54
C CYS A 79 -0.37 -18.83 20.68
N MET A 80 -1.68 -18.73 20.44
CA MET A 80 -2.70 -19.06 21.45
C MET A 80 -2.66 -20.54 21.85
N GLN A 81 -2.48 -21.45 20.89
CA GLN A 81 -2.33 -22.87 21.18
C GLN A 81 -1.09 -23.15 22.03
N LEU A 82 0.04 -22.51 21.72
CA LEU A 82 1.27 -22.66 22.48
C LEU A 82 1.14 -22.11 23.91
N MET A 83 0.49 -20.96 24.09
CA MET A 83 0.20 -20.41 25.42
C MET A 83 -0.72 -21.35 26.22
N SER A 84 -1.76 -21.89 25.60
CA SER A 84 -2.69 -22.85 26.24
C SER A 84 -1.98 -24.15 26.63
N GLN A 85 -1.11 -24.69 25.77
CA GLN A 85 -0.31 -25.87 26.06
C GLN A 85 0.70 -25.64 27.19
N ALA A 86 1.37 -24.48 27.20
CA ALA A 86 2.29 -24.12 28.27
C ALA A 86 1.55 -24.00 29.62
N GLN A 87 0.38 -23.34 29.63
CA GLN A 87 -0.44 -23.20 30.83
C GLN A 87 -0.89 -24.57 31.37
N ALA A 88 -1.24 -25.51 30.49
CA ALA A 88 -1.57 -26.89 30.88
C ALA A 88 -0.39 -27.64 31.51
N GLN A 89 0.85 -27.21 31.25
CA GLN A 89 2.08 -27.73 31.85
C GLN A 89 2.59 -26.86 33.02
N SER A 90 1.74 -26.00 33.58
CA SER A 90 2.09 -25.05 34.66
C SER A 90 3.23 -24.10 34.30
N CYS A 91 3.43 -23.84 33.00
CA CYS A 91 4.43 -22.92 32.49
C CYS A 91 3.72 -21.69 31.89
N THR A 92 4.16 -20.48 32.26
CA THR A 92 3.58 -19.25 31.73
C THR A 92 4.42 -18.73 30.57
N VAL A 93 3.89 -18.79 29.35
CA VAL A 93 4.47 -18.11 28.19
C VAL A 93 3.80 -16.76 28.03
N ILE A 94 4.56 -15.69 28.24
CA ILE A 94 4.09 -14.32 27.98
C ILE A 94 4.60 -13.93 26.60
N PRO A 95 3.71 -13.61 25.64
CA PRO A 95 4.13 -13.14 24.34
C PRO A 95 4.85 -11.81 24.54
N LYS A 96 6.14 -11.76 24.20
CA LYS A 96 6.84 -10.49 24.02
C LYS A 96 6.48 -10.02 22.62
N PRO A 97 5.70 -8.94 22.46
CA PRO A 97 5.62 -8.29 21.16
C PRO A 97 7.04 -7.89 20.80
N ALA A 98 7.63 -8.55 19.80
CA ALA A 98 8.71 -7.92 19.06
C ALA A 98 8.14 -6.63 18.47
N GLU A 99 8.95 -5.58 18.41
CA GLU A 99 8.66 -4.29 17.77
C GLU A 99 8.44 -4.49 16.26
N LEU A 100 7.42 -5.25 15.88
CA LEU A 100 6.86 -5.31 14.55
C LEU A 100 5.71 -4.33 14.57
N GLU A 101 5.97 -3.22 13.89
CA GLU A 101 5.07 -2.10 13.70
C GLU A 101 3.64 -2.56 13.37
N ASP A 102 2.72 -1.71 13.81
CA ASP A 102 1.30 -1.66 13.47
C ASP A 102 0.30 -2.43 14.35
N GLU A 103 -0.50 -1.59 15.02
CA GLU A 103 -1.74 -1.76 15.78
C GLU A 103 -2.78 -2.74 15.18
N LYS A 104 -2.57 -3.30 13.99
CA LYS A 104 -3.49 -4.23 13.32
C LYS A 104 -3.55 -5.61 13.96
N ILE A 105 -2.48 -6.06 14.60
CA ILE A 105 -2.48 -7.38 15.25
C ILE A 105 -3.44 -7.40 16.45
N ILE A 106 -3.49 -6.33 17.25
CA ILE A 106 -4.29 -6.26 18.48
C ILE A 106 -5.81 -6.25 18.17
N GLN A 107 -6.24 -5.64 17.06
CA GLN A 107 -7.66 -5.64 16.68
C GLN A 107 -8.14 -7.01 16.17
N MET A 108 -7.29 -7.78 15.46
CA MET A 108 -7.66 -9.12 14.98
C MET A 108 -7.78 -10.15 16.11
N PHE A 109 -7.01 -10.03 17.20
CA PHE A 109 -7.18 -10.87 18.39
C PHE A 109 -8.48 -10.59 19.16
N LYS A 110 -8.98 -9.35 19.13
CA LYS A 110 -10.28 -9.00 19.75
C LYS A 110 -11.49 -9.43 18.93
N GLY A 111 -11.34 -9.62 17.61
CA GLY A 111 -12.44 -9.97 16.71
C GLY A 111 -12.93 -11.44 16.78
N GLY A 112 -12.22 -12.33 17.47
CA GLY A 112 -12.56 -13.76 17.58
C GLY A 112 -13.25 -14.19 18.87
N GLN A 113 -13.36 -13.33 19.88
CA GLN A 113 -13.92 -13.70 21.18
C GLN A 113 -15.22 -12.95 21.45
N LYS A 114 -16.34 -13.52 21.00
CA LYS A 114 -17.60 -13.33 21.73
C LYS A 114 -17.51 -14.13 23.02
N GLN A 115 -17.45 -13.40 24.12
CA GLN A 115 -17.77 -13.80 25.50
C GLN A 115 -16.91 -14.91 26.13
N GLN A 116 -15.91 -14.48 26.90
CA GLN A 116 -15.77 -14.98 28.27
C GLN A 116 -15.19 -13.87 29.15
N ASP A 117 -16.03 -13.41 30.08
CA ASP A 117 -15.64 -12.51 31.17
C ASP A 117 -14.51 -13.14 31.98
N ASN A 118 -13.37 -12.46 32.07
CA ASN A 118 -12.77 -12.03 33.33
C ASN A 118 -11.50 -11.21 33.09
N ASN A 119 -11.47 -10.03 33.71
CA ASN A 119 -10.37 -9.06 33.76
C ASN A 119 -9.96 -8.42 32.42
N MET A 120 -10.77 -7.46 31.97
CA MET A 120 -10.26 -6.34 31.19
C MET A 120 -9.19 -5.61 32.03
N ASN A 121 -7.93 -5.72 31.61
CA ASN A 121 -6.95 -4.68 31.90
C ASN A 121 -7.49 -3.40 31.28
N LYS A 122 -8.13 -2.56 32.12
CA LYS A 122 -8.47 -1.19 31.79
C LYS A 122 -7.19 -0.54 31.30
N ILE A 123 -7.14 -0.20 30.01
CA ILE A 123 -6.13 0.72 29.48
C ILE A 123 -6.23 1.95 30.38
N SER A 124 -5.17 2.28 31.11
CA SER A 124 -5.24 3.40 32.04
C SER A 124 -5.47 4.67 31.23
N ASP A 125 -6.34 5.55 31.71
CA ASP A 125 -6.65 6.84 31.05
C ASP A 125 -5.37 7.67 30.80
N THR A 126 -4.32 7.44 31.59
CA THR A 126 -2.97 7.99 31.42
C THR A 126 -2.28 7.54 30.13
N THR A 127 -2.48 6.29 29.70
CA THR A 127 -1.89 5.76 28.47
C THR A 127 -2.61 6.29 27.23
N LEU A 128 -3.94 6.45 27.31
CA LEU A 128 -4.74 7.07 26.25
C LEU A 128 -4.38 8.55 26.08
N LEU A 129 -4.24 9.29 27.19
CA LEU A 129 -3.86 10.71 27.17
C LEU A 129 -2.47 10.92 26.55
N ASN A 130 -1.49 10.07 26.88
CA ASN A 130 -0.15 10.15 26.31
C ASN A 130 -0.14 9.87 24.80
N ASN A 131 -0.99 8.95 24.34
CA ASN A 131 -1.14 8.68 22.91
C ASN A 131 -1.83 9.85 22.19
N GLU A 132 -2.84 10.48 22.79
CA GLU A 132 -3.49 11.68 22.21
C GLU A 132 -2.53 12.86 22.07
N ILE A 133 -1.65 13.07 23.06
CA ILE A 133 -0.60 14.10 22.99
C ILE A 133 0.37 13.78 21.85
N LYS A 134 0.84 12.54 21.77
CA LYS A 134 1.78 12.12 20.73
C LYS A 134 1.18 12.18 19.32
N ILE A 135 -0.12 11.88 19.18
CA ILE A 135 -0.84 12.03 17.92
C ILE A 135 -0.88 13.50 17.52
N LYS A 136 -1.21 14.42 18.43
CA LYS A 136 -1.21 15.87 18.14
C LYS A 136 0.17 16.39 17.76
N GLU A 137 1.21 15.93 18.45
CA GLU A 137 2.60 16.29 18.12
C GLU A 137 2.98 15.81 16.70
N MET A 138 2.59 14.59 16.34
CA MET A 138 2.82 14.05 14.98
C MET A 138 1.98 14.79 13.93
N GLU A 139 0.74 15.17 14.23
CA GLU A 139 -0.12 15.96 13.34
C GLU A 139 0.47 17.36 13.08
N GLU A 140 1.02 18.01 14.12
CA GLU A 140 1.72 19.29 13.97
C GLU A 140 3.01 19.14 13.15
N GLU A 141 3.77 18.06 13.35
CA GLU A 141 4.98 17.80 12.58
C GLU A 141 4.68 17.52 11.10
N ILE A 142 3.61 16.77 10.82
CA ILE A 142 3.11 16.54 9.45
C ILE A 142 2.68 17.87 8.81
N CYS A 143 1.94 18.71 9.54
CA CYS A 143 1.50 20.00 9.05
C CYS A 143 2.69 20.90 8.68
N LYS A 144 3.70 20.95 9.55
CA LYS A 144 4.95 21.70 9.31
C LYS A 144 5.71 21.17 8.10
N LYS A 145 5.87 19.85 7.98
CA LYS A 145 6.54 19.21 6.84
C LYS A 145 5.80 19.46 5.52
N ASN A 146 4.47 19.43 5.53
CA ASN A 146 3.67 19.77 4.36
C ASN A 146 3.85 21.24 3.93
N SER A 147 3.93 22.16 4.88
CA SER A 147 4.25 23.57 4.58
C SER A 147 5.64 23.73 3.98
N GLU A 148 6.66 23.03 4.51
CA GLU A 148 8.02 23.02 3.95
C GLU A 148 8.03 22.49 2.51
N ILE A 149 7.31 21.39 2.24
CA ILE A 149 7.19 20.82 0.90
C ILE A 149 6.52 21.81 -0.06
N GLN A 150 5.46 22.49 0.35
CA GLN A 150 4.81 23.49 -0.51
C GLN A 150 5.72 24.67 -0.83
N GLN A 151 6.50 25.15 0.15
CA GLN A 151 7.49 26.21 -0.08
C GLN A 151 8.60 25.77 -1.03
N LEU A 152 9.12 24.54 -0.86
CA LEU A 152 10.15 23.98 -1.73
C LEU A 152 9.62 23.76 -3.15
N LYS A 153 8.36 23.29 -3.30
CA LYS A 153 7.70 23.19 -4.61
C LYS A 153 7.57 24.55 -5.29
N ALA A 154 7.14 25.58 -4.56
CA ALA A 154 7.02 26.94 -5.09
C ALA A 154 8.40 27.50 -5.52
N GLN A 155 9.45 27.28 -4.73
CA GLN A 155 10.82 27.68 -5.12
C GLN A 155 11.33 26.92 -6.34
N ALA A 156 11.06 25.61 -6.44
CA ALA A 156 11.46 24.81 -7.59
C ALA A 156 10.77 25.30 -8.86
N GLN A 157 9.46 25.56 -8.81
CA GLN A 157 8.70 26.09 -9.94
C GLN A 157 9.23 27.46 -10.37
N LEU A 158 9.48 28.35 -9.41
CA LEU A 158 10.06 29.67 -9.70
C LEU A 158 11.41 29.56 -10.41
N ARG A 159 12.27 28.62 -10.00
CA ARG A 159 13.57 28.38 -10.65
C ARG A 159 13.41 27.83 -12.06
N VAL A 160 12.46 26.92 -12.28
CA VAL A 160 12.14 26.40 -13.62
C VAL A 160 11.67 27.54 -14.53
N ASP A 161 10.72 28.36 -14.06
CA ASP A 161 10.16 29.47 -14.82
C ASP A 161 11.19 30.58 -15.12
N GLN A 162 12.18 30.75 -14.25
CA GLN A 162 13.29 31.69 -14.42
C GLN A 162 14.47 31.11 -15.23
N THR A 163 14.47 29.81 -15.54
CA THR A 163 15.56 29.20 -16.30
C THR A 163 15.54 29.72 -17.74
N PRO A 164 16.66 30.22 -18.29
CA PRO A 164 16.72 30.79 -19.64
C PRO A 164 16.20 29.83 -20.72
N GLN A 165 16.42 28.52 -20.55
CA GLN A 165 15.97 27.48 -21.47
C GLN A 165 14.44 27.40 -21.54
N PHE A 166 13.77 27.43 -20.38
CA PHE A 166 12.31 27.39 -20.29
C PHE A 166 11.68 28.67 -20.84
N GLN A 167 12.27 29.84 -20.54
CA GLN A 167 11.80 31.11 -21.10
C GLN A 167 11.95 31.16 -22.63
N ASN A 168 13.05 30.66 -23.17
CA ASN A 168 13.27 30.58 -24.61
C ASN A 168 12.28 29.62 -25.29
N LEU A 169 12.03 28.45 -24.69
CA LEU A 169 11.00 27.51 -25.16
C LEU A 169 9.61 28.15 -25.15
N LYS A 170 9.25 28.86 -24.06
CA LYS A 170 7.95 29.56 -23.96
C LYS A 170 7.79 30.63 -25.05
N LYS A 171 8.83 31.44 -25.31
CA LYS A 171 8.83 32.42 -26.42
C LYS A 171 8.73 31.75 -27.78
N MET A 172 9.45 30.64 -27.99
CA MET A 172 9.41 29.91 -29.26
C MET A 172 8.02 29.31 -29.52
N LEU A 173 7.36 28.83 -28.46
CA LEU A 173 5.99 28.32 -28.52
C LEU A 173 5.00 29.42 -28.90
N GLN A 174 5.03 30.57 -28.20
CA GLN A 174 4.19 31.73 -28.53
C GLN A 174 4.40 32.22 -29.97
N ASN A 175 5.65 32.28 -30.44
CA ASN A 175 5.93 32.67 -31.82
C ASN A 175 5.38 31.66 -32.84
N LYS A 176 5.42 30.36 -32.52
CA LYS A 176 4.86 29.31 -33.38
C LYS A 176 3.33 29.35 -33.40
N GLU A 177 2.70 29.59 -32.26
CA GLU A 177 1.24 29.75 -32.15
C GLU A 177 0.76 30.96 -32.95
N SER A 178 1.39 32.12 -32.76
CA SER A 178 1.06 33.32 -33.56
C SER A 178 1.27 33.11 -35.06
N ARG A 179 2.31 32.38 -35.45
CA ARG A 179 2.53 32.04 -36.87
C ARG A 179 1.49 31.06 -37.41
N ILE A 180 0.95 30.17 -36.58
CA ILE A 180 -0.15 29.29 -36.97
C ILE A 180 -1.41 30.12 -37.20
N GLU A 181 -1.75 31.03 -36.28
CA GLU A 181 -2.91 31.93 -36.42
C GLU A 181 -2.81 32.79 -37.69
N GLU A 182 -1.64 33.38 -37.97
CA GLU A 182 -1.40 34.14 -39.22
C GLU A 182 -1.62 33.26 -40.47
N LEU A 183 -1.13 32.01 -40.45
CA LEU A 183 -1.28 31.08 -41.57
C LEU A 183 -2.72 30.61 -41.75
N GLU A 184 -3.48 30.45 -40.66
CA GLU A 184 -4.91 30.16 -40.68
C GLU A 184 -5.70 31.32 -41.29
N GLU A 185 -5.37 32.56 -40.91
CA GLU A 185 -5.99 33.77 -41.45
C GLU A 185 -5.64 33.99 -42.94
N GLU A 186 -4.39 33.70 -43.35
CA GLU A 186 -3.99 33.71 -44.76
C GLU A 186 -4.73 32.63 -45.59
N LEU A 187 -4.98 31.46 -45.00
CA LEU A 187 -5.69 30.36 -45.65
C LEU A 187 -7.17 30.69 -45.83
N GLU A 188 -7.78 31.31 -44.82
CA GLU A 188 -9.18 31.73 -44.85
C GLU A 188 -9.41 32.83 -45.88
N ASN A 189 -8.50 33.81 -45.98
CA ASN A 189 -8.56 34.87 -47.00
C ASN A 189 -8.33 34.38 -48.46
N LYS A 190 -7.86 33.15 -48.66
CA LYS A 190 -7.64 32.54 -49.98
C LYS A 190 -8.72 31.54 -50.39
N LYS A 191 -9.70 31.27 -49.51
CA LYS A 191 -10.90 30.47 -49.82
C LYS A 191 -12.03 31.37 -50.28
#